data_AF-A0A932CGP6-F1
#
_entry.id   AF-A0A932CGP6-F1
#
_cell.length_a   1.000
_cell.length_b   1.000
_cell.length_c   1.000
_cell.angle_alpha   90.00
_cell.angle_beta   90.00
_cell.angle_gamma   90.00
#
_symmetry.space_group_name_H-M   'P 1'
#
loop_
_entity.id
_entity.type
_entity.pdbx_description
1 polymer ?
#
loop_
_entity_poly.entity_id
_entity_poly.type
_entity_poly.pdbx_seq_one_letter_code
_entity_poly.pdbx_strand_id
1 'polypeptide(L)'
;MTDEFVTFFKDINTIRLREPLAEALGALNSDGILEYSFADAVKLAGHACPTIAGAYLVCERALRELYPDEVPVRGEIEVKVYGEPDEGTYGVMAQVFSLLTGAAPATGFKGLAYKYKRKDLLKYAGVKIDPAAACFEFRRTDTGKAVLVKLYPGLVPFPPEKAERLGQLIQQVVWDAASAGETQEFRSLWMEKVKTMLVDRKEIYSWLKTERRN
;
A
#
# COMPACT_ATOMS: atom_id res chain seq x y z
N MET A 1 18.23 1.50 -6.23
CA MET A 1 17.36 0.32 -6.13
C MET A 1 18.18 -0.87 -6.61
N THR A 2 18.21 -2.00 -5.90
CA THR A 2 19.03 -3.16 -6.26
C THR A 2 18.60 -3.78 -7.59
N ASP A 3 19.53 -4.36 -8.35
CA ASP A 3 19.31 -4.97 -9.68
C ASP A 3 18.41 -6.23 -9.67
N GLU A 4 17.81 -6.56 -8.52
CA GLU A 4 17.06 -7.79 -8.25
C GLU A 4 15.60 -7.74 -8.74
N PHE A 5 15.03 -6.53 -8.89
CA PHE A 5 13.63 -6.34 -9.30
C PHE A 5 13.51 -5.89 -10.76
N VAL A 6 12.30 -6.06 -11.32
CA VAL A 6 11.97 -5.55 -12.66
C VAL A 6 12.28 -4.06 -12.77
N THR A 7 12.87 -3.67 -13.90
CA THR A 7 13.54 -2.37 -14.05
C THR A 7 12.62 -1.17 -13.83
N PHE A 8 11.32 -1.28 -14.12
CA PHE A 8 10.36 -0.17 -13.96
C PHE A 8 10.10 0.19 -12.50
N PHE A 9 10.49 -0.63 -11.51
CA PHE A 9 10.30 -0.28 -10.10
C PHE A 9 11.02 1.03 -9.74
N LYS A 10 12.13 1.34 -10.42
CA LYS A 10 12.87 2.59 -10.23
C LYS A 10 12.09 3.83 -10.65
N ASP A 11 11.06 3.66 -11.49
CA ASP A 11 10.22 4.75 -12.01
C ASP A 11 9.02 5.03 -11.08
N ILE A 12 8.87 4.26 -9.99
CA ILE A 12 7.80 4.44 -9.01
C ILE A 12 8.26 5.42 -7.94
N ASN A 13 7.45 6.46 -7.69
CA ASN A 13 7.70 7.44 -6.62
C ASN A 13 7.92 6.73 -5.28
N THR A 14 8.95 7.16 -4.55
CA THR A 14 9.17 6.74 -3.16
C THR A 14 8.29 7.53 -2.20
N ILE A 15 8.01 6.94 -1.03
CA ILE A 15 7.32 7.60 0.08
C ILE A 15 8.38 8.03 1.09
N ARG A 16 8.54 9.35 1.27
CA ARG A 16 9.48 9.94 2.23
C ARG A 16 8.76 10.22 3.54
N LEU A 17 9.35 9.80 4.64
CA LEU A 17 8.72 9.82 5.96
C LEU A 17 9.74 10.17 7.04
N ARG A 18 9.38 11.04 7.98
CA ARG A 18 10.18 11.26 9.18
C ARG A 18 9.98 10.09 10.14
N GLU A 19 11.06 9.60 10.73
CA GLU A 19 11.05 8.52 11.72
C GLU A 19 11.68 8.93 13.07
N PRO A 20 10.89 9.59 13.95
CA PRO A 20 11.40 10.10 15.22
C PRO A 20 11.88 9.04 16.21
N LEU A 21 11.35 7.81 16.15
CA LEU A 21 11.79 6.74 17.06
C LEU A 21 13.20 6.27 16.69
N ALA A 22 13.47 6.06 15.41
CA ALA A 22 14.81 5.66 14.97
C ALA A 22 15.83 6.80 15.18
N GLU A 23 15.41 8.05 14.97
CA GLU A 23 16.21 9.24 15.30
C GLU A 23 16.57 9.27 16.81
N ALA A 24 15.57 9.15 17.68
CA ALA A 24 15.77 9.19 19.13
C ALA A 24 16.63 8.03 19.67
N LEU A 25 16.60 6.87 19.01
CA LEU A 25 17.41 5.70 19.38
C LEU A 25 18.81 5.71 18.73
N GLY A 26 19.15 6.71 17.92
CA GLY A 26 20.45 6.81 17.26
C GLY A 26 20.66 5.80 16.14
N ALA A 27 19.59 5.29 15.54
CA ALA A 27 19.66 4.32 14.44
C ALA A 27 19.86 4.98 13.07
N LEU A 28 19.73 6.32 12.98
CA LEU A 28 19.84 7.08 11.73
C LEU A 28 21.08 7.99 11.78
N ASN A 29 21.86 7.97 10.70
CA ASN A 29 23.04 8.83 10.53
C ASN A 29 22.71 10.20 9.88
N SER A 30 21.44 10.42 9.51
CA SER A 30 20.97 11.58 8.75
C SER A 30 19.79 12.28 9.45
N ASP A 31 19.17 13.22 8.73
CA ASP A 31 18.06 14.11 9.10
C ASP A 31 16.73 13.43 9.50
N GLY A 32 16.74 12.15 9.87
CA GLY A 32 15.55 11.44 10.35
C GLY A 32 14.56 11.04 9.26
N ILE A 33 14.87 11.29 7.98
CA ILE A 33 14.00 10.94 6.85
C ILE A 33 14.37 9.54 6.30
N LEU A 34 13.36 8.68 6.21
CA LEU A 34 13.43 7.39 5.55
C LEU A 34 12.67 7.43 4.23
N GLU A 35 13.25 6.83 3.20
CA GLU A 35 12.60 6.64 1.91
C GLU A 35 12.15 5.19 1.76
N TYR A 36 10.85 5.00 1.53
CA TYR A 36 10.24 3.70 1.30
C TYR A 36 9.89 3.55 -0.17
N SER A 37 10.55 2.62 -0.85
CA SER A 37 10.26 2.26 -2.24
C SER A 37 9.15 1.22 -2.33
N PHE A 38 8.60 1.03 -3.53
CA PHE A 38 7.70 -0.10 -3.77
C PHE A 38 8.38 -1.46 -3.51
N ALA A 39 9.69 -1.56 -3.76
CA ALA A 39 10.47 -2.75 -3.47
C ALA A 39 10.44 -3.13 -1.98
N ASP A 40 10.31 -2.18 -1.06
CA ASP A 40 10.20 -2.47 0.38
C ASP A 40 8.84 -3.11 0.72
N ALA A 41 7.77 -2.66 0.07
CA ALA A 41 6.46 -3.30 0.17
C ALA A 41 6.46 -4.71 -0.45
N VAL A 42 7.20 -4.90 -1.55
CA VAL A 42 7.41 -6.22 -2.16
C VAL A 42 8.22 -7.14 -1.25
N LYS A 43 9.27 -6.65 -0.59
CA LYS A 43 10.04 -7.42 0.39
C LYS A 43 9.20 -7.86 1.57
N LEU A 44 8.28 -7.00 2.04
CA LEU A 44 7.31 -7.37 3.08
C LEU A 44 6.36 -8.48 2.61
N ALA A 45 5.82 -8.36 1.40
CA ALA A 45 4.82 -9.30 0.87
C ALA A 45 5.41 -10.57 0.24
N GLY A 46 6.71 -10.57 -0.04
CA GLY A 46 7.43 -11.60 -0.81
C GLY A 46 7.21 -11.53 -2.33
N HIS A 47 6.29 -10.70 -2.83
CA HIS A 47 5.97 -10.61 -4.25
C HIS A 47 5.28 -9.29 -4.62
N ALA A 48 5.28 -8.97 -5.92
CA ALA A 48 4.56 -7.83 -6.47
C ALA A 48 3.24 -8.29 -7.11
N CYS A 49 2.13 -7.71 -6.68
CA CYS A 49 0.80 -7.97 -7.25
C CYS A 49 -0.07 -6.70 -7.18
N PRO A 50 -1.22 -6.68 -7.88
CA PRO A 50 -2.14 -5.54 -7.86
C PRO A 50 -2.58 -5.11 -6.45
N THR A 51 -2.67 -6.04 -5.49
CA THR A 51 -3.01 -5.73 -4.09
C THR A 51 -1.93 -4.90 -3.40
N ILE A 52 -0.66 -5.29 -3.51
CA ILE A 52 0.46 -4.55 -2.91
C ILE A 52 0.64 -3.20 -3.60
N ALA A 53 0.46 -3.16 -4.92
CA ALA A 53 0.44 -1.92 -5.70
C ALA A 53 -0.67 -0.96 -5.21
N GLY A 54 -1.89 -1.49 -5.05
CA GLY A 54 -3.03 -0.74 -4.53
C GLY A 54 -2.79 -0.20 -3.12
N ALA A 55 -2.23 -1.00 -2.22
CA ALA A 55 -1.92 -0.56 -0.85
C ALA A 55 -0.86 0.54 -0.83
N TYR A 56 0.19 0.40 -1.64
CA TYR A 56 1.23 1.43 -1.76
C TYR A 56 0.64 2.76 -2.26
N LEU A 57 -0.20 2.73 -3.29
CA LEU A 57 -0.87 3.91 -3.84
C LEU A 57 -1.90 4.52 -2.87
N VAL A 58 -2.67 3.70 -2.16
CA VAL A 58 -3.60 4.17 -1.11
C VAL A 58 -2.83 4.96 -0.06
N CYS A 59 -1.71 4.42 0.44
CA CYS A 59 -0.89 5.09 1.43
C CYS A 59 -0.26 6.37 0.86
N GLU A 60 0.33 6.32 -0.34
CA GLU A 60 0.89 7.50 -1.01
C GLU A 60 -0.15 8.62 -1.13
N ARG A 61 -1.36 8.27 -1.58
CA ARG A 61 -2.45 9.23 -1.78
C ARG A 61 -2.94 9.82 -0.45
N ALA A 62 -3.10 8.99 0.58
CA ALA A 62 -3.51 9.44 1.91
C ALA A 62 -2.50 10.42 2.51
N LEU A 63 -1.20 10.08 2.45
CA LEU A 63 -0.14 10.91 3.01
C LEU A 63 -0.04 12.26 2.31
N ARG A 64 -0.16 12.30 0.98
CA ARG A 64 -0.18 13.57 0.22
C ARG A 64 -1.36 14.47 0.58
N GLU A 65 -2.53 13.92 0.87
CA GLU A 65 -3.70 14.71 1.28
C GLU A 65 -3.58 15.20 2.74
N LEU A 66 -2.98 14.41 3.64
CA LEU A 66 -2.81 14.77 5.04
C LEU A 66 -1.63 15.73 5.32
N TYR A 67 -0.61 15.67 4.47
CA TYR A 67 0.62 16.45 4.59
C TYR A 67 0.98 17.08 3.23
N PRO A 68 0.18 18.06 2.73
CA PRO A 68 0.41 18.65 1.41
C PRO A 68 1.73 19.40 1.31
N ASP A 69 2.17 20.02 2.41
CA ASP A 69 3.36 20.90 2.46
C ASP A 69 4.37 20.45 3.53
N GLU A 70 4.20 19.25 4.09
CA GLU A 70 5.00 18.71 5.20
C GLU A 70 5.46 17.29 4.88
N VAL A 71 6.56 16.85 5.49
CA VAL A 71 6.94 15.43 5.44
C VAL A 71 6.10 14.67 6.48
N PRO A 72 5.36 13.62 6.10
CA PRO A 72 4.57 12.86 7.05
C PRO A 72 5.45 12.19 8.12
N VAL A 73 4.92 12.07 9.34
CA VAL A 73 5.64 11.51 10.48
C VAL A 73 5.13 10.09 10.76
N ARG A 74 6.03 9.10 10.70
CA ARG A 74 5.70 7.72 11.06
C ARG A 74 5.27 7.68 12.53
N GLY A 75 4.11 7.07 12.79
CA GLY A 75 3.57 6.87 14.14
C GLY A 75 2.61 7.95 14.59
N GLU A 76 2.42 9.00 13.77
CA GLU A 76 1.43 10.06 14.01
C GLU A 76 0.22 9.95 13.07
N ILE A 77 0.01 8.75 12.55
CA ILE A 77 -1.06 8.42 11.61
C ILE A 77 -1.80 7.20 12.14
N GLU A 78 -3.08 7.35 12.38
CA GLU A 78 -4.00 6.24 12.59
C GLU A 78 -4.55 5.76 11.24
N VAL A 79 -4.77 4.45 11.13
CA VAL A 79 -5.33 3.79 9.94
C VAL A 79 -6.54 2.98 10.38
N LYS A 80 -7.70 3.27 9.79
CA LYS A 80 -8.92 2.49 9.96
C LYS A 80 -9.23 1.76 8.66
N VAL A 81 -9.31 0.45 8.74
CA VAL A 81 -9.68 -0.44 7.63
C VAL A 81 -11.18 -0.74 7.74
N TYR A 82 -11.94 -0.42 6.70
CA TYR A 82 -13.38 -0.70 6.64
C TYR A 82 -13.66 -2.11 6.08
N GLY A 83 -13.31 -3.10 6.89
CA GLY A 83 -13.50 -4.53 6.66
C GLY A 83 -12.92 -5.33 7.82
N GLU A 84 -12.91 -6.65 7.68
CA GLU A 84 -12.28 -7.58 8.63
C GLU A 84 -10.85 -7.95 8.21
N PRO A 85 -9.95 -8.32 9.15
CA PRO A 85 -8.56 -8.65 8.83
C PRO A 85 -8.40 -9.88 7.93
N ASP A 86 -9.31 -10.85 8.01
CA ASP A 86 -9.33 -12.08 7.21
C ASP A 86 -10.23 -11.98 5.96
N GLU A 87 -10.84 -10.81 5.73
CA GLU A 87 -11.72 -10.59 4.58
C GLU A 87 -10.93 -10.15 3.34
N GLY A 88 -10.89 -11.03 2.34
CA GLY A 88 -10.28 -10.75 1.04
C GLY A 88 -8.81 -10.38 1.17
N THR A 89 -8.47 -9.13 0.88
CA THR A 89 -7.08 -8.64 0.92
C THR A 89 -6.86 -7.55 1.97
N TYR A 90 -7.83 -7.27 2.84
CA TYR A 90 -7.74 -6.19 3.82
C TYR A 90 -6.55 -6.35 4.77
N GLY A 91 -6.34 -7.54 5.33
CA GLY A 91 -5.18 -7.82 6.18
C GLY A 91 -3.84 -7.69 5.44
N VAL A 92 -3.80 -8.05 4.16
CA VAL A 92 -2.60 -7.91 3.32
C VAL A 92 -2.26 -6.43 3.11
N MET A 93 -3.25 -5.61 2.76
CA MET A 93 -3.06 -4.17 2.57
C MET A 93 -2.69 -3.47 3.89
N ALA A 94 -3.30 -3.88 5.00
CA ALA A 94 -3.02 -3.36 6.34
C ALA A 94 -1.56 -3.57 6.79
N GLN A 95 -0.92 -4.68 6.39
CA GLN A 95 0.50 -4.90 6.65
C GLN A 95 1.38 -3.88 5.92
N VAL A 96 1.04 -3.54 4.67
CA VAL A 96 1.74 -2.49 3.90
C VAL A 96 1.54 -1.12 4.57
N PHE A 97 0.33 -0.80 5.03
CA PHE A 97 0.09 0.44 5.78
C PHE A 97 0.92 0.47 7.07
N SER A 98 1.00 -0.66 7.78
CA SER A 98 1.81 -0.78 9.01
C SER A 98 3.29 -0.54 8.73
N LEU A 99 3.82 -1.09 7.63
CA LEU A 99 5.20 -0.83 7.19
C LEU A 99 5.43 0.67 6.97
N LEU A 100 4.58 1.29 6.16
CA LEU A 100 4.76 2.67 5.71
C LEU A 100 4.52 3.66 6.84
N THR A 101 3.35 3.63 7.48
CA THR A 101 2.98 4.65 8.48
C THR A 101 3.47 4.31 9.89
N GLY A 102 3.82 3.05 10.14
CA GLY A 102 4.07 2.52 11.48
C GLY A 102 2.81 2.34 12.33
N ALA A 103 1.61 2.53 11.76
CA ALA A 103 0.36 2.25 12.44
C ALA A 103 0.19 0.75 12.59
N ALA A 104 0.20 0.22 13.81
CA ALA A 104 0.09 -1.20 14.06
C ALA A 104 -1.18 -1.54 14.85
N PRO A 105 -1.69 -2.78 14.75
CA PRO A 105 -2.81 -3.25 15.56
C PRO A 105 -2.37 -3.47 17.03
N ALA A 106 -3.07 -4.33 17.78
CA ALA A 106 -2.78 -4.60 19.19
C ALA A 106 -1.36 -5.14 19.47
N THR A 107 -0.67 -5.62 18.43
CA THR A 107 0.71 -6.12 18.46
C THR A 107 1.77 -5.03 18.31
N GLY A 108 1.37 -3.78 18.10
CA GLY A 108 2.32 -2.68 17.91
C GLY A 108 3.15 -2.34 19.14
N PHE A 109 4.23 -1.58 18.91
CA PHE A 109 5.09 -1.07 19.97
C PHE A 109 4.31 -0.14 20.91
N LYS A 110 4.41 -0.38 22.22
CA LYS A 110 3.69 0.41 23.24
C LYS A 110 4.19 1.86 23.35
N GLY A 111 5.39 2.15 22.85
CA GLY A 111 6.06 3.44 22.99
C GLY A 111 7.09 3.44 24.12
N LEU A 112 7.82 4.54 24.22
CA LEU A 112 8.72 4.86 25.33
C LEU A 112 8.08 5.98 26.14
N ALA A 113 7.64 5.65 27.36
CA ALA A 113 6.78 6.52 28.16
C ALA A 113 5.55 6.99 27.35
N TYR A 114 5.44 8.29 27.06
CA TYR A 114 4.32 8.87 26.32
C TYR A 114 4.63 9.09 24.82
N LYS A 115 5.82 8.72 24.32
CA LYS A 115 6.26 8.95 22.94
C LYS A 115 6.31 7.68 22.10
N TYR A 116 6.25 7.85 20.78
CA TYR A 116 6.54 6.81 19.78
C TYR A 116 5.64 5.56 19.80
N LYS A 117 4.45 5.65 20.39
CA LYS A 117 3.47 4.56 20.40
C LYS A 117 3.07 4.20 18.97
N ARG A 118 3.04 2.90 18.66
CA ARG A 118 2.57 2.32 17.39
C ARG A 118 1.35 1.42 17.56
N LYS A 119 1.21 0.85 18.76
CA LYS A 119 0.11 -0.03 19.15
C LYS A 119 -1.25 0.66 18.98
N ASP A 120 -2.23 -0.09 18.49
CA ASP A 120 -3.63 0.34 18.35
C ASP A 120 -3.83 1.56 17.44
N LEU A 121 -2.85 1.90 16.60
CA LEU A 121 -3.00 2.93 15.57
C LEU A 121 -3.64 2.38 14.30
N LEU A 122 -3.56 1.06 14.06
CA LEU A 122 -4.29 0.38 13.00
C LEU A 122 -5.48 -0.38 13.59
N LYS A 123 -6.69 -0.10 13.09
CA LYS A 123 -7.92 -0.75 13.55
C LYS A 123 -8.78 -1.22 12.38
N TYR A 124 -9.48 -2.32 12.59
CA TYR A 124 -10.50 -2.83 11.69
C TYR A 124 -11.87 -2.39 12.19
N ALA A 125 -12.71 -1.87 11.31
CA ALA A 125 -14.06 -1.44 11.65
C ALA A 125 -15.07 -2.60 11.62
N GLY A 126 -14.71 -3.73 11.00
CA GLY A 126 -15.60 -4.87 10.81
C GLY A 126 -16.82 -4.61 9.93
N VAL A 127 -16.83 -3.47 9.23
CA VAL A 127 -17.93 -3.05 8.36
C VAL A 127 -17.38 -2.50 7.05
N LYS A 128 -17.99 -2.92 5.95
CA LYS A 128 -17.80 -2.33 4.62
C LYS A 128 -18.74 -1.15 4.44
N ILE A 129 -18.18 -0.01 4.02
CA ILE A 129 -18.96 1.22 3.75
C ILE A 129 -19.21 1.47 2.26
N ASP A 130 -18.58 0.69 1.39
CA ASP A 130 -18.77 0.70 -0.06
C ASP A 130 -18.56 -0.74 -0.56
N PRO A 131 -19.56 -1.40 -1.16
CA PRO A 131 -19.41 -2.78 -1.64
C PRO A 131 -18.50 -2.91 -2.86
N ALA A 132 -18.26 -1.82 -3.60
CA ALA A 132 -17.44 -1.82 -4.81
C ALA A 132 -16.00 -1.36 -4.56
N ALA A 133 -15.67 -0.88 -3.35
CA ALA A 133 -14.35 -0.36 -3.01
C ALA A 133 -13.77 -0.95 -1.72
N ALA A 134 -12.44 -1.11 -1.71
CA ALA A 134 -11.69 -1.23 -0.48
C ALA A 134 -11.50 0.16 0.14
N CYS A 135 -12.00 0.35 1.35
CA CYS A 135 -12.09 1.65 2.01
C CYS A 135 -11.13 1.75 3.21
N PHE A 136 -10.33 2.82 3.26
CA PHE A 136 -9.31 3.03 4.29
C PHE A 136 -9.30 4.49 4.74
N GLU A 137 -9.50 4.75 6.03
CA GLU A 137 -9.38 6.09 6.59
C GLU A 137 -8.02 6.26 7.26
N PHE A 138 -7.33 7.34 6.92
CA PHE A 138 -6.08 7.76 7.53
C PHE A 138 -6.33 9.04 8.30
N ARG A 139 -5.87 9.11 9.54
CA ARG A 139 -6.08 10.27 10.41
C ARG A 139 -4.78 10.68 11.09
N ARG A 140 -4.47 11.97 11.03
CA ARG A 140 -3.38 12.56 11.80
C ARG A 140 -3.71 12.58 13.28
N THR A 141 -2.80 12.13 14.14
CA THR A 141 -3.01 12.12 15.59
C THR A 141 -2.84 13.49 16.24
N ASP A 142 -2.08 14.38 15.61
CA ASP A 142 -1.77 15.73 16.12
C ASP A 142 -2.89 16.74 15.84
N THR A 143 -3.51 16.66 14.67
CA THR A 143 -4.49 17.64 14.16
C THR A 143 -5.89 17.08 14.03
N GLY A 144 -6.06 15.75 14.08
CA GLY A 144 -7.34 15.08 13.84
C GLY A 144 -7.80 15.06 12.38
N LYS A 145 -7.11 15.76 11.46
CA LYS A 145 -7.42 15.76 10.03
C LYS A 145 -7.44 14.33 9.50
N ALA A 146 -8.48 13.99 8.74
CA ALA A 146 -8.66 12.65 8.21
C ALA A 146 -9.00 12.65 6.72
N VAL A 147 -8.62 11.58 6.04
CA VAL A 147 -8.95 11.31 4.65
C VAL A 147 -9.38 9.85 4.52
N LEU A 148 -10.54 9.64 3.89
CA LEU A 148 -10.98 8.33 3.44
C LEU A 148 -10.48 8.12 2.01
N VAL A 149 -9.73 7.05 1.79
CA VAL A 149 -9.28 6.59 0.48
C VAL A 149 -10.09 5.36 0.07
N LYS A 150 -10.64 5.40 -1.15
CA LYS A 150 -11.41 4.31 -1.74
C LYS A 150 -10.69 3.78 -2.98
N LEU A 151 -10.24 2.54 -2.91
CA LEU A 151 -9.68 1.81 -4.04
C LEU A 151 -10.77 0.97 -4.68
N TYR A 152 -11.03 1.14 -5.97
CA TYR A 152 -11.98 0.36 -6.77
C TYR A 152 -11.20 -0.60 -7.69
N PRO A 153 -10.89 -1.84 -7.27
CA PRO A 153 -10.03 -2.73 -8.05
C PRO A 153 -10.60 -3.09 -9.41
N GLY A 154 -11.93 -3.17 -9.52
CA GLY A 154 -12.63 -3.46 -10.78
C GLY A 154 -12.61 -2.33 -11.81
N LEU A 155 -12.21 -1.11 -11.40
CA LEU A 155 -12.08 0.05 -12.29
C LEU A 155 -10.63 0.32 -12.72
N VAL A 156 -9.66 -0.47 -12.24
CA VAL A 156 -8.26 -0.35 -12.66
C VAL A 156 -8.16 -0.72 -14.14
N PRO A 157 -7.73 0.20 -15.03
CA PRO A 157 -7.70 -0.06 -16.46
C PRO A 157 -6.78 -1.22 -16.81
N PHE A 158 -7.33 -2.22 -17.49
CA PHE A 158 -6.55 -3.31 -18.10
C PHE A 158 -7.34 -3.84 -19.30
N PRO A 159 -6.72 -4.02 -20.49
CA PRO A 159 -7.46 -4.46 -21.67
C PRO A 159 -8.21 -5.78 -21.43
N PRO A 160 -9.51 -5.89 -21.80
CA PRO A 160 -10.32 -7.07 -21.49
C PRO A 160 -9.72 -8.38 -21.98
N GLU A 161 -9.14 -8.40 -23.17
CA GLU A 161 -8.48 -9.55 -23.77
C GLU A 161 -7.26 -10.00 -22.97
N LYS A 162 -6.50 -9.04 -22.42
CA LYS A 162 -5.36 -9.34 -21.54
C LYS A 162 -5.83 -9.81 -20.17
N ALA A 163 -6.92 -9.24 -19.65
CA ALA A 163 -7.52 -9.65 -18.38
C ALA A 163 -8.01 -11.10 -18.42
N GLU A 164 -8.72 -11.46 -19.50
CA GLU A 164 -9.20 -12.81 -19.75
C GLU A 164 -8.02 -13.79 -19.87
N ARG A 165 -7.01 -13.45 -20.70
CA ARG A 165 -5.82 -14.29 -20.87
C ARG A 165 -5.06 -14.49 -19.57
N LEU A 166 -4.90 -13.43 -18.77
CA LEU A 166 -4.28 -13.51 -17.45
C LEU A 166 -5.04 -14.45 -16.50
N GLY A 167 -6.37 -14.43 -16.56
CA GLY A 167 -7.25 -15.32 -15.77
C GLY A 167 -7.19 -16.79 -16.21
N GLN A 168 -6.95 -17.07 -17.49
CA GLN A 168 -6.71 -18.45 -17.97
C GLN A 168 -5.34 -18.96 -17.50
N LEU A 169 -4.30 -18.13 -17.68
CA LEU A 169 -2.93 -18.46 -17.35
C LEU A 169 -2.69 -18.67 -15.85
N ILE A 170 -3.35 -17.90 -14.97
CA ILE A 170 -3.14 -18.01 -13.52
C ILE A 170 -3.46 -19.41 -13.02
N GLN A 171 -4.52 -20.04 -13.53
CA GLN A 171 -4.87 -21.40 -13.15
C GLN A 171 -3.78 -22.37 -13.60
N GLN A 172 -3.38 -22.30 -14.87
CA GLN A 172 -2.33 -23.18 -15.41
C GLN A 172 -1.01 -23.04 -14.65
N VAL A 173 -0.61 -21.81 -14.29
CA VAL A 173 0.63 -21.57 -13.53
C VAL A 173 0.53 -22.08 -12.09
N VAL A 174 -0.58 -21.84 -11.38
CA VAL A 174 -0.77 -22.29 -9.99
C VAL A 174 -0.84 -23.82 -9.90
N TRP A 175 -1.37 -24.49 -10.92
CA TRP A 175 -1.46 -25.94 -10.99
C TRP A 175 -0.25 -26.60 -11.67
N ASP A 176 0.85 -25.87 -11.88
CA ASP A 176 2.08 -26.35 -12.55
C ASP A 176 1.83 -27.00 -13.94
N ALA A 177 0.76 -26.58 -14.62
CA ALA A 177 0.30 -27.10 -15.90
C ALA A 177 0.66 -26.18 -17.09
N ALA A 178 1.17 -24.98 -16.83
CA ALA A 178 1.60 -24.05 -17.86
C ALA A 178 2.93 -24.48 -18.50
N SER A 179 3.02 -24.36 -19.82
CA SER A 179 4.30 -24.43 -20.53
C SER A 179 5.24 -23.29 -20.13
N ALA A 180 6.52 -23.40 -20.50
CA ALA A 180 7.49 -22.33 -20.27
C ALA A 180 7.07 -21.01 -20.96
N GLY A 181 6.48 -21.10 -22.16
CA GLY A 181 5.95 -19.94 -22.89
C GLY A 181 4.77 -19.28 -22.17
N GLU A 182 3.80 -20.08 -21.74
CA GLU A 182 2.63 -19.60 -20.98
C GLU A 182 3.04 -18.99 -19.63
N THR A 183 4.02 -19.59 -18.95
CA THR A 183 4.58 -19.04 -17.70
C THR A 183 5.22 -17.68 -17.94
N GLN A 184 5.97 -17.52 -19.04
CA GLN A 184 6.59 -16.24 -19.38
C GLN A 184 5.54 -15.17 -19.76
N GLU A 185 4.51 -15.57 -20.52
CA GLU A 185 3.38 -14.70 -20.86
C GLU A 185 2.63 -14.23 -19.61
N PHE A 186 2.34 -15.14 -18.68
CA PHE A 186 1.73 -14.84 -17.39
C PHE A 186 2.52 -13.79 -16.62
N ARG A 187 3.84 -14.01 -16.46
CA ARG A 187 4.73 -13.07 -15.77
C ARG A 187 4.73 -11.69 -16.41
N SER A 188 4.74 -11.64 -17.74
CA SER A 188 4.70 -10.38 -18.51
C SER A 188 3.39 -9.63 -18.27
N LEU A 189 2.24 -10.29 -18.43
CA LEU A 189 0.91 -9.68 -18.23
C LEU A 189 0.70 -9.24 -16.77
N TRP A 190 1.18 -10.04 -15.81
CA TRP A 190 1.08 -9.72 -14.39
C TRP A 190 1.87 -8.46 -14.04
N MET A 191 3.12 -8.36 -14.52
CA MET A 191 3.96 -7.17 -14.33
C MET A 191 3.48 -5.97 -15.13
N GLU A 192 2.89 -6.18 -16.32
CA GLU A 192 2.23 -5.12 -17.08
C GLU A 192 1.11 -4.49 -16.25
N LYS A 193 0.24 -5.30 -15.63
CA LYS A 193 -0.85 -4.79 -14.77
C LYS A 193 -0.31 -3.98 -13.59
N VAL A 194 0.75 -4.45 -12.94
CA VAL A 194 1.41 -3.73 -11.83
C VAL A 194 2.01 -2.40 -12.31
N LYS A 195 2.67 -2.40 -13.47
CA LYS A 195 3.23 -1.19 -14.10
C LYS A 195 2.14 -0.18 -14.45
N THR A 196 1.02 -0.62 -15.01
CA THR A 196 -0.13 0.24 -15.33
C THR A 196 -0.64 0.98 -14.10
N MET A 197 -0.68 0.32 -12.94
CA MET A 197 -1.11 0.92 -11.68
C MET A 197 -0.10 1.94 -11.14
N LEU A 198 1.19 1.58 -11.06
CA LEU A 198 2.19 2.34 -10.30
C LEU A 198 2.93 3.40 -11.12
N VAL A 199 3.13 3.15 -12.41
CA VAL A 199 3.88 4.02 -13.32
C VAL A 199 2.93 4.79 -14.22
N ASP A 200 2.11 4.09 -15.02
CA ASP A 200 1.28 4.74 -16.03
C ASP A 200 0.13 5.54 -15.39
N ARG A 201 -0.42 5.05 -14.27
CA ARG A 201 -1.44 5.72 -13.43
C ARG A 201 -2.64 6.24 -14.24
N LYS A 202 -2.99 5.53 -15.32
CA LYS A 202 -4.08 5.94 -16.22
C LYS A 202 -5.38 6.02 -15.43
N GLU A 203 -6.05 7.16 -15.58
CA GLU A 203 -7.35 7.43 -14.95
C GLU A 203 -7.32 7.20 -13.42
N ILE A 204 -6.19 7.42 -12.74
CA ILE A 204 -6.02 7.08 -11.31
C ILE A 204 -7.14 7.61 -10.41
N TYR A 205 -7.70 8.79 -10.72
CA TYR A 205 -8.80 9.37 -9.94
C TYR A 205 -10.17 8.71 -10.16
N SER A 206 -10.33 7.85 -11.17
CA SER A 206 -11.56 7.07 -11.39
C SER A 206 -11.61 5.84 -10.48
N TRP A 207 -10.46 5.26 -10.12
CA TRP A 207 -10.34 4.03 -9.34
C TRP A 207 -9.60 4.16 -8.00
N LEU A 208 -8.99 5.32 -7.70
CA LEU A 208 -8.42 5.66 -6.40
C LEU A 208 -8.93 7.04 -5.96
N LYS A 209 -10.04 7.03 -5.22
CA LYS A 209 -10.76 8.25 -4.81
C LYS A 209 -10.42 8.63 -3.37
N THR A 210 -10.55 9.92 -3.07
CA THR A 210 -10.31 10.47 -1.73
C THR A 210 -11.48 11.35 -1.29
N GLU A 211 -11.87 11.23 -0.03
CA GLU A 211 -12.88 12.06 0.61
C GLU A 211 -12.28 12.62 1.91
N ARG A 212 -12.22 13.95 2.05
CA ARG A 212 -11.80 14.58 3.31
C ARG A 212 -12.85 14.33 4.39
N ARG A 213 -12.39 14.01 5.59
CA ARG A 213 -13.23 13.79 6.78
C ARG A 213 -12.81 14.82 7.84
N ASN A 214 -13.81 15.55 8.35
CA ASN A 214 -13.64 16.53 9.43
C ASN A 214 -13.88 15.85 10.78
#